data_AF-J4HVQ7-F1
#
_entry.id   AF-J4HVQ7-F1
#
_cell.length_a   1.000
_cell.length_b   1.000
_cell.length_c   1.000
_cell.angle_alpha   90.00
_cell.angle_beta   90.00
_cell.angle_gamma   90.00
#
_symmetry.space_group_name_H-M   'P 1'
#
loop_
_entity.id
_entity.type
_entity.pdbx_description
1 polymer ?
#
loop_
_entity_poly.entity_id
_entity_poly.type
_entity_poly.pdbx_seq_one_letter_code
_entity_poly.pdbx_strand_id
1 'polypeptide(L)'
;MSNSGNVARGLKGAVSNPNNSEEAKQRAQDRLDEMHASGEANSSEAHAAQVERGHKAAMSNPRNSEEAKEHSKQIVDDMSM
;
A
#
# COMPACT_ATOMS: atom_id res chain seq x y z
N MET A 1 -8.54 14.58 -0.02
CA MET A 1 -7.90 13.55 0.82
C MET A 1 -6.53 13.26 0.25
N SER A 2 -5.47 13.72 0.91
CA SER A 2 -4.11 13.35 0.56
C SER A 2 -3.99 11.84 0.69
N ASN A 3 -3.68 11.14 -0.40
CA ASN A 3 -3.47 9.70 -0.34
C ASN A 3 -2.04 9.45 0.17
N SER A 4 -1.84 9.64 1.48
CA SER A 4 -0.54 9.49 2.15
C SER A 4 0.08 8.13 1.89
N GLY A 5 -0.74 7.07 1.74
CA GLY A 5 -0.27 5.75 1.32
C GLY A 5 0.33 5.73 -0.09
N ASN A 6 -0.27 6.44 -1.06
CA ASN A 6 0.32 6.58 -2.40
C ASN A 6 1.62 7.39 -2.38
N VAL A 7 1.69 8.44 -1.55
CA VAL A 7 2.91 9.24 -1.40
C VAL A 7 4.04 8.39 -0.82
N ALA A 8 3.77 7.64 0.26
CA ALA A 8 4.75 6.72 0.85
C ALA A 8 5.21 5.66 -0.16
N ARG A 9 4.31 5.09 -0.96
CA ARG A 9 4.67 4.15 -2.05
C ARG A 9 5.58 4.79 -3.10
N GLY A 10 5.28 6.01 -3.52
CA GLY A 10 6.09 6.76 -4.47
C GLY A 10 7.49 7.06 -3.94
N LEU A 11 7.59 7.52 -2.69
CA LEU A 11 8.86 7.75 -2.02
C LEU A 11 9.69 6.46 -1.89
N LYS A 12 9.05 5.34 -1.55
CA LYS A 12 9.72 4.02 -1.49
C LYS A 12 10.27 3.61 -2.86
N GLY A 13 9.51 3.86 -3.92
CA GLY A 13 9.97 3.69 -5.30
C GLY A 13 11.20 4.55 -5.59
N ALA A 14 11.17 5.81 -5.19
CA ALA A 14 12.28 6.74 -5.38
C ALA A 14 13.56 6.33 -4.64
N VAL A 15 13.47 5.77 -3.43
CA VAL A 15 14.61 5.22 -2.68
C VAL A 15 15.22 4.02 -3.40
N SER A 16 14.38 3.12 -3.94
CA SER A 16 14.85 1.90 -4.61
C SER A 16 15.36 2.09 -6.05
N ASN A 17 15.03 3.21 -6.69
CA ASN A 17 15.34 3.43 -8.10
C ASN A 17 16.85 3.66 -8.29
N PRO A 18 17.58 2.77 -9.00
CA PRO A 18 19.02 2.95 -9.24
C PRO A 18 19.32 4.18 -10.11
N ASN A 19 18.35 4.68 -10.88
CA ASN A 19 18.50 5.87 -11.72
C ASN A 19 18.34 7.19 -10.96
N ASN A 20 17.95 7.15 -9.67
CA ASN A 20 17.90 8.34 -8.84
C ASN A 20 19.26 8.63 -8.21
N SER A 21 19.57 9.91 -8.01
CA SER A 21 20.75 10.33 -7.27
C SER A 21 20.64 9.94 -5.79
N GLU A 22 21.79 9.77 -5.13
CA GLU A 22 21.85 9.47 -3.70
C GLU A 22 21.17 10.56 -2.85
N GLU A 23 21.32 11.83 -3.25
CA GLU A 23 20.65 12.95 -2.58
C GLU A 23 19.11 12.87 -2.71
N ALA A 24 18.60 12.44 -3.86
CA ALA A 24 17.17 12.25 -4.06
C ALA A 24 16.62 11.06 -3.26
N LYS A 25 17.40 9.97 -3.16
CA LYS A 25 17.06 8.80 -2.32
C LYS A 25 17.05 9.18 -0.84
N GLN A 26 18.05 9.93 -0.37
CA GLN A 26 18.11 10.38 1.02
C GLN A 26 16.90 11.25 1.38
N ARG A 27 16.56 12.24 0.56
CA ARG A 27 15.35 13.07 0.79
C ARG A 27 14.07 12.24 0.80
N ALA A 28 13.97 11.25 -0.08
CA ALA A 28 12.81 10.37 -0.11
C ALA A 28 12.71 9.50 1.15
N GLN A 29 13.86 9.04 1.67
CA GLN A 29 13.98 8.31 2.93
C GLN A 29 13.59 9.19 4.12
N ASP A 30 14.15 10.40 4.23
CA ASP A 30 13.85 11.33 5.34
C ASP A 30 12.35 11.65 5.40
N ARG A 31 11.72 11.88 4.24
CA ARG A 31 10.28 12.14 4.16
C ARG A 31 9.44 10.92 4.53
N LEU A 32 9.89 9.71 4.18
CA LEU A 32 9.24 8.47 4.60
C LEU A 32 9.28 8.31 6.12
N ASP A 33 10.42 8.60 6.73
CA ASP A 33 10.60 8.49 8.18
C ASP A 33 9.73 9.53 8.92
N GLU A 34 9.62 10.76 8.39
CA GLU A 34 8.71 11.79 8.89
C GLU A 34 7.24 11.34 8.82
N MET A 35 6.80 10.80 7.67
CA MET A 35 5.44 10.30 7.49
C MET A 35 5.12 9.09 8.38
N HIS A 36 6.14 8.30 8.71
CA HIS A 36 5.99 7.18 9.62
C HIS A 36 5.87 7.67 11.07
N ALA A 37 6.71 8.63 11.46
CA ALA A 37 6.68 9.24 12.79
C ALA A 37 5.38 10.02 13.06
N SER A 38 4.81 10.67 12.04
CA SER A 38 3.54 11.39 12.15
C SER A 38 2.30 10.47 12.08
N GLY A 39 2.48 9.19 11.78
CA GLY A 39 1.38 8.23 11.60
C GLY A 39 0.60 8.41 10.29
N GLU A 40 0.96 9.37 9.44
CA GLU A 40 0.32 9.62 8.14
C GLU A 40 0.48 8.43 7.18
N ALA A 41 1.59 7.69 7.28
CA ALA A 41 1.82 6.48 6.48
C ALA A 41 0.98 5.28 6.93
N ASN A 42 0.50 5.28 8.18
CA ASN A 42 -0.14 4.14 8.85
C ASN A 42 -1.59 4.41 9.28
N SER A 43 -2.29 5.38 8.67
CA SER A 43 -3.71 5.56 8.96
C SER A 43 -4.45 4.24 8.76
N SER A 44 -5.00 3.69 9.85
CA SER A 44 -5.68 2.38 9.87
C SER A 44 -6.76 2.27 8.78
N GLU A 45 -7.47 3.37 8.51
CA GLU A 45 -8.46 3.47 7.43
C GLU A 45 -7.85 3.37 6.03
N ALA A 46 -6.69 4.00 5.80
CA ALA A 46 -6.01 3.94 4.51
C ALA A 46 -5.42 2.54 4.25
N HIS A 47 -4.94 1.88 5.32
CA HIS A 47 -4.48 0.50 5.27
C HIS A 47 -5.64 -0.46 4.97
N ALA A 48 -6.77 -0.35 5.67
CA ALA A 48 -7.95 -1.18 5.45
C ALA A 48 -8.48 -1.05 4.01
N ALA A 49 -8.69 0.18 3.53
CA ALA A 49 -9.17 0.42 2.17
C ALA A 49 -8.21 -0.11 1.08
N GLN A 50 -6.91 -0.17 1.38
CA GLN A 50 -5.91 -0.72 0.47
C GLN A 50 -5.90 -2.25 0.45
N VAL A 51 -6.06 -2.87 1.62
CA VAL A 51 -6.19 -4.33 1.78
C VAL A 51 -7.44 -4.83 1.06
N GLU A 52 -8.60 -4.19 1.27
CA GLU A 52 -9.85 -4.54 0.58
C GLU A 52 -9.71 -4.47 -0.94
N ARG A 53 -9.08 -3.41 -1.47
CA ARG A 53 -8.81 -3.27 -2.90
C ARG A 53 -7.91 -4.41 -3.42
N GLY A 54 -6.92 -4.82 -2.64
CA GLY A 54 -6.03 -5.93 -2.96
C GLY A 54 -6.79 -7.26 -3.08
N HIS A 55 -7.62 -7.58 -2.09
CA HIS A 55 -8.45 -8.78 -2.11
C HIS A 55 -9.48 -8.75 -3.24
N LYS A 56 -10.10 -7.60 -3.51
CA LYS A 56 -11.01 -7.46 -4.65
C LYS A 56 -10.30 -7.69 -5.99
N ALA A 57 -9.06 -7.21 -6.15
CA ALA A 57 -8.25 -7.49 -7.33
C ALA A 57 -7.87 -8.98 -7.42
N ALA A 58 -7.55 -9.62 -6.30
CA ALA A 58 -7.26 -11.05 -6.23
C ALA A 58 -8.46 -11.92 -6.66
N MET A 59 -9.69 -11.49 -6.35
CA MET A 59 -10.93 -12.16 -6.79
C MET A 59 -11.14 -12.06 -8.31
N SER A 60 -10.81 -10.90 -8.92
CA SER A 60 -11.00 -10.69 -10.37
C SER A 60 -9.84 -11.21 -11.23
N ASN A 61 -8.71 -11.60 -10.64
CA ASN A 61 -7.56 -12.09 -11.39
C ASN A 61 -7.83 -13.51 -11.93
N PRO A 62 -7.91 -13.72 -13.26
CA PRO A 62 -8.15 -15.04 -13.84
C PRO A 62 -6.99 -16.03 -13.60
N ARG A 63 -5.80 -15.54 -13.23
CA ARG A 63 -4.64 -16.39 -12.89
C ARG A 63 -4.67 -16.92 -11.46
N ASN A 64 -5.59 -16.45 -10.62
CA ASN A 64 -5.75 -16.97 -9.26
C ASN A 64 -6.59 -18.23 -9.24
N SER A 65 -6.26 -19.16 -8.36
CA SER A 65 -7.08 -20.33 -8.03
C SER A 65 -8.40 -19.91 -7.37
N GLU A 66 -9.45 -20.73 -7.55
CA GLU A 66 -10.75 -20.50 -6.92
C GLU A 66 -10.67 -20.41 -5.39
N GLU A 67 -9.87 -21.27 -4.74
CA GLU A 67 -9.65 -21.24 -3.28
C GLU A 67 -9.09 -19.88 -2.80
N ALA A 68 -8.09 -19.34 -3.51
CA ALA A 68 -7.53 -18.02 -3.20
C ALA A 68 -8.53 -16.87 -3.38
N LYS A 69 -9.47 -16.99 -4.33
CA LYS A 69 -10.55 -16.01 -4.55
C LYS A 69 -11.60 -16.11 -3.46
N GLU A 70 -11.99 -17.32 -3.06
CA GLU A 70 -12.91 -17.58 -1.95
C GLU A 70 -12.37 -17.02 -0.63
N HIS A 71 -11.11 -17.31 -0.31
CA HIS A 71 -10.43 -16.76 0.86
C HIS A 71 -10.37 -15.22 0.83
N SER A 72 -10.09 -14.64 -0.34
CA SER A 72 -10.11 -13.17 -0.49
C SER A 72 -11.51 -12.58 -0.31
N LYS A 73 -12.56 -13.29 -0.71
CA LYS A 73 -13.94 -12.89 -0.50
C LYS A 73 -14.31 -12.91 0.98
N GLN A 74 -13.92 -13.97 1.71
CA GLN A 74 -14.16 -14.08 3.16
C GLN A 74 -13.51 -12.93 3.93
N ILE A 75 -12.26 -12.58 3.59
CA ILE A 75 -11.56 -11.46 4.24
C ILE A 75 -12.27 -10.13 3.99
N VAL A 76 -12.73 -9.86 2.75
CA VAL A 76 -13.45 -8.62 2.45
C VAL A 76 -14.80 -8.55 3.16
N ASP A 77 -15.49 -9.68 3.32
CA ASP A 77 -16.76 -9.75 4.05
C ASP A 77 -16.55 -9.49 5.56
N ASP A 78 -15.54 -10.12 6.16
CA ASP A 78 -15.14 -9.93 7.57
C ASP A 78 -14.72 -8.48 7.87
N MET A 79 -14.00 -7.85 6.93
CA MET A 79 -13.61 -6.43 7.05
C MET A 79 -14.78 -5.45 6.88
N SER A 80 -15.89 -5.88 6.28
CA SER A 80 -17.06 -5.04 6.00
C SER A 80 -18.18 -5.19 7.05
N MET A 81 -18.05 -6.12 8.00
CA MET A 81 -18.96 -6.30 9.15
C MET A 81 -18.62 -5.37 10.31
#